data_AF-A0A382JP81-F1
#
_entry.id   AF-A0A382JP81-F1
#
_cell.length_a   1.000
_cell.length_b   1.000
_cell.length_c   1.000
_cell.angle_alpha   90.00
_cell.angle_beta   90.00
_cell.angle_gamma   90.00
#
_symmetry.space_group_name_H-M   'P 1'
#
loop_
_entity.id
_entity.type
_entity.pdbx_description
1 polymer ?
#
loop_
_entity_poly.entity_id
_entity_poly.type
_entity_poly.pdbx_seq_one_letter_code
_entity_poly.pdbx_strand_id
1 'polypeptide(L)'
;MGILNVTPDSFYDGGWHFDSVSTQKRVEEMIAEGAEIIDIGGESTRPGSKPVSIEEELERVIPAIEFIKSISDIPISIDTQKAE
;
A
#
# COMPACT_ATOMS: atom_id res chain seq x y z
N MET A 1 -11.66 -5.79 -6.46
CA MET A 1 -10.77 -4.84 -5.74
C MET A 1 -9.82 -5.64 -4.87
N GLY A 2 -8.51 -5.50 -5.08
CA GLY A 2 -7.48 -6.11 -4.24
C GLY A 2 -6.95 -5.11 -3.22
N ILE A 3 -6.74 -5.52 -1.97
CA ILE A 3 -6.28 -4.64 -0.88
C ILE A 3 -4.80 -4.83 -0.64
N LEU A 4 -4.02 -3.76 -0.77
CA LEU A 4 -2.58 -3.72 -0.55
C LEU A 4 -2.24 -2.79 0.62
N ASN A 5 -1.96 -3.38 1.79
CA ASN A 5 -1.52 -2.62 2.95
C ASN A 5 0.00 -2.46 2.93
N VAL A 6 0.47 -1.21 2.95
CA VAL A 6 1.90 -0.85 2.99
C VAL A 6 2.31 -0.39 4.39
N THR A 7 1.96 -1.20 5.39
CA THR A 7 2.25 -0.93 6.82
C THR A 7 3.51 -1.67 7.31
N PRO A 8 4.23 -1.17 8.33
CA PRO A 8 5.45 -1.79 8.87
C PRO A 8 5.25 -3.13 9.56
N ASP A 9 4.00 -3.55 9.81
CA ASP A 9 3.63 -4.76 10.55
C ASP A 9 4.22 -6.07 9.95
N SER A 10 4.94 -5.99 8.83
CA SER A 10 5.71 -7.07 8.21
C SER A 10 7.20 -7.15 8.62
N PHE A 11 7.80 -6.13 9.27
CA PHE A 11 9.22 -6.16 9.64
C PHE A 11 9.52 -5.56 11.03
N TYR A 12 10.23 -6.34 11.85
CA TYR A 12 10.45 -6.14 13.29
C TYR A 12 11.53 -5.09 13.66
N ASP A 13 12.18 -4.43 12.69
CA ASP A 13 13.42 -3.65 12.90
C ASP A 13 13.24 -2.11 12.88
N GLY A 14 12.01 -1.61 13.08
CA GLY A 14 11.79 -0.20 13.50
C GLY A 14 11.86 0.87 12.41
N GLY A 15 11.91 0.49 11.13
CA GLY A 15 11.76 1.41 10.00
C GLY A 15 10.90 0.79 8.89
N TRP A 16 10.05 1.61 8.27
CA TRP A 16 9.34 1.19 7.06
C TRP A 16 10.28 1.31 5.86
N HIS A 17 10.31 0.29 5.01
CA HIS A 17 11.01 0.30 3.74
C HIS A 17 10.09 -0.26 2.66
N PHE A 18 10.07 0.41 1.49
CA PHE A 18 9.34 -0.09 0.34
C PHE A 18 10.01 -1.33 -0.24
N ASP A 19 9.31 -2.46 -0.25
CA ASP A 19 9.75 -3.70 -0.91
C ASP A 19 9.02 -3.85 -2.25
N SER A 20 9.71 -3.45 -3.32
CA SER A 20 9.19 -3.52 -4.70
C SER A 20 8.95 -4.96 -5.17
N VAL A 21 9.75 -5.92 -4.72
CA VAL A 21 9.65 -7.32 -5.15
C VAL A 21 8.39 -7.96 -4.57
N SER A 22 8.17 -7.78 -3.27
CA SER A 22 6.95 -8.29 -2.63
C SER A 22 5.70 -7.60 -3.17
N THR A 23 5.78 -6.27 -3.41
CA THR A 23 4.69 -5.48 -3.96
C THR A 23 4.32 -5.95 -5.37
N GLN A 24 5.31 -6.14 -6.26
CA GLN A 24 5.07 -6.62 -7.62
C GLN A 24 4.36 -7.96 -7.62
N LYS A 25 4.92 -8.94 -6.89
CA LYS A 25 4.35 -10.27 -6.80
C LYS A 25 2.90 -10.21 -6.32
N ARG A 26 2.63 -9.41 -5.29
CA ARG A 26 1.29 -9.30 -4.72
C ARG A 26 0.29 -8.66 -5.70
N VAL A 27 0.72 -7.66 -6.46
CA VAL A 27 -0.11 -7.00 -7.48
C VAL A 27 -0.41 -7.95 -8.64
N GLU A 28 0.59 -8.69 -9.12
CA GLU A 28 0.42 -9.70 -10.16
C GLU A 28 -0.56 -10.81 -9.73
N GLU A 29 -0.44 -11.29 -8.48
CA GLU A 29 -1.39 -12.23 -7.88
C GLU A 29 -2.82 -11.66 -7.86
N MET A 30 -3.01 -10.43 -7.39
CA MET A 30 -4.33 -9.80 -7.35
C MET A 30 -4.94 -9.66 -8.75
N ILE A 31 -4.13 -9.27 -9.74
CA ILE A 31 -4.59 -9.17 -11.14
C ILE A 31 -4.99 -10.55 -11.67
N ALA A 32 -4.18 -11.58 -11.42
CA ALA A 32 -4.48 -12.96 -11.83
C ALA A 32 -5.74 -13.52 -11.14
N GLU A 33 -6.01 -13.10 -9.90
CA GLU A 33 -7.24 -13.41 -9.15
C GLU A 33 -8.46 -12.60 -9.64
N GLY A 34 -8.29 -11.68 -10.59
CA GLY A 34 -9.36 -10.89 -11.20
C GLY A 34 -9.63 -9.55 -10.54
N ALA A 35 -8.66 -8.98 -9.81
CA ALA A 35 -8.79 -7.62 -9.30
C ALA A 35 -8.80 -6.60 -10.46
N GLU A 36 -9.88 -5.80 -10.52
CA GLU A 36 -10.02 -4.71 -11.50
C GLU A 36 -9.48 -3.36 -10.99
N ILE A 37 -9.14 -3.29 -9.70
CA ILE A 37 -8.63 -2.10 -9.01
C ILE A 37 -7.83 -2.55 -7.78
N ILE A 38 -6.75 -1.84 -7.48
CA ILE A 38 -5.94 -2.03 -6.27
C ILE A 38 -6.22 -0.89 -5.30
N ASP A 39 -6.55 -1.22 -4.06
CA ASP A 39 -6.79 -0.28 -2.98
C ASP A 39 -5.58 -0.28 -2.03
N ILE A 40 -4.90 0.85 -1.93
CA ILE A 40 -3.62 0.98 -1.21
C ILE A 40 -3.86 1.71 0.11
N GLY A 41 -3.44 1.10 1.22
CA GLY A 41 -3.54 1.70 2.56
C GLY A 41 -2.18 1.84 3.23
N GLY A 42 -1.81 3.06 3.62
CA GLY A 42 -0.58 3.35 4.38
C GLY A 42 -0.75 3.34 5.88
N GLU A 43 -1.99 3.38 6.36
CA GLU A 43 -2.35 3.38 7.77
C GLU A 43 -3.18 2.13 8.12
N SER A 44 -2.89 1.53 9.28
CA SER A 44 -3.65 0.38 9.76
C SER A 44 -4.95 0.84 10.40
N THR A 45 -6.10 0.37 9.91
CA THR A 45 -7.43 0.63 10.50
C THR A 45 -7.86 -0.45 11.50
N ARG A 46 -6.94 -1.34 11.90
CA ARG A 46 -7.22 -2.43 12.85
C ARG A 46 -7.50 -1.88 14.26
N PRO A 47 -8.38 -2.51 15.05
CA PRO A 47 -8.62 -2.09 16.44
C PRO A 47 -7.32 -2.01 17.24
N GLY A 48 -7.04 -0.84 17.82
CA GLY A 48 -5.84 -0.61 18.64
C GLY A 48 -4.59 -0.15 17.88
N SER A 49 -4.67 0.06 16.56
CA SER A 49 -3.62 0.77 15.83
C SER A 49 -3.50 2.21 16.32
N LYS A 50 -2.28 2.75 16.28
CA LYS A 50 -2.06 4.18 16.48
C LYS A 50 -2.12 4.88 15.13
N PRO A 51 -2.74 6.07 15.04
CA PRO A 51 -2.67 6.86 13.84
C PRO A 51 -1.23 7.23 13.53
N VAL A 52 -0.89 7.29 12.25
CA VAL A 52 0.41 7.73 11.75
C VAL A 52 0.35 9.18 11.30
N SER A 53 1.48 9.88 11.24
CA SER A 53 1.47 11.25 10.72
C SER A 53 1.14 11.26 9.22
N ILE A 54 0.82 12.44 8.67
CA ILE A 54 0.61 12.58 7.22
C ILE A 54 1.89 12.20 6.48
N GLU A 55 3.03 12.70 6.95
CA GLU A 55 4.34 12.45 6.34
C GLU A 55 4.67 10.95 6.32
N GLU A 56 4.40 10.25 7.43
CA GLU A 56 4.64 8.81 7.53
C GLU A 56 3.72 8.00 6.60
N GLU A 57 2.46 8.41 6.42
CA GLU A 57 1.57 7.75 5.46
C GLU A 57 2.01 8.01 4.01
N LEU A 58 2.36 9.25 3.68
CA LEU A 58 2.84 9.65 2.35
C LEU A 58 4.14 8.91 1.98
N GLU A 59 5.09 8.81 2.91
CA GLU A 59 6.32 8.02 2.74
C GLU A 59 6.02 6.56 2.38
N ARG A 60 4.90 6.01 2.88
CA ARG A 60 4.48 4.64 2.61
C ARG A 60 3.77 4.47 1.28
N VAL A 61 2.77 5.31 1.00
CA VAL A 61 1.85 5.11 -0.13
C VAL A 61 2.41 5.63 -1.45
N ILE A 62 3.18 6.72 -1.45
CA ILE A 62 3.68 7.32 -2.70
C ILE A 62 4.58 6.35 -3.46
N PRO A 63 5.63 5.73 -2.86
CA PRO A 63 6.49 4.80 -3.60
C PRO A 63 5.72 3.59 -4.14
N ALA A 64 4.72 3.11 -3.40
CA ALA A 64 3.87 2.01 -3.83
C ALA A 64 3.01 2.38 -5.05
N ILE A 65 2.37 3.56 -5.03
CA ILE A 65 1.58 4.07 -6.15
C ILE A 65 2.46 4.23 -7.40
N GLU A 66 3.60 4.92 -7.26
CA GLU A 66 4.52 5.16 -8.38
C GLU A 66 5.01 3.84 -8.99
N PHE A 67 5.40 2.89 -8.14
CA PHE A 67 5.87 1.59 -8.59
C PHE A 67 4.77 0.81 -9.32
N ILE A 68 3.55 0.72 -8.77
CA ILE A 68 2.44 0.00 -9.39
C ILE A 68 2.09 0.61 -10.75
N LYS A 69 2.04 1.95 -10.83
CA LYS A 69 1.81 2.67 -12.09
C LYS A 69 2.92 2.42 -13.13
N SER A 70 4.14 2.09 -12.69
CA SER A 70 5.24 1.75 -13.60
C SER A 70 5.17 0.34 -14.19
N ILE A 71 4.46 -0.59 -13.53
CA ILE A 71 4.39 -2.01 -13.93
C ILE A 71 3.00 -2.43 -14.44
N SER A 72 1.97 -1.62 -14.22
CA SER A 72 0.59 -1.95 -14.57
C SER A 72 -0.28 -0.71 -14.81
N ASP A 73 -1.26 -0.86 -15.71
CA ASP A 73 -2.32 0.12 -15.97
C ASP A 73 -3.54 -0.06 -15.06
N ILE A 74 -3.51 -1.01 -14.12
CA ILE A 74 -4.62 -1.26 -13.20
C ILE A 74 -4.99 0.04 -12.44
N PRO A 75 -6.28 0.40 -12.34
CA PRO A 75 -6.74 1.49 -11.51
C PRO A 75 -6.26 1.35 -10.06
N ILE A 76 -5.97 2.49 -9.44
CA ILE A 76 -5.54 2.57 -8.04
C ILE A 76 -6.56 3.41 -7.27
N SER A 77 -7.00 2.89 -6.13
CA SER A 77 -7.71 3.58 -5.06
C SER A 77 -6.74 3.81 -3.90
N ILE A 78 -6.93 4.91 -3.18
CA ILE A 78 -6.18 5.25 -1.96
C ILE A 78 -7.13 5.14 -0.77
N ASP A 79 -6.83 4.22 0.15
CA ASP A 79 -7.56 4.06 1.41
C ASP A 79 -6.94 5.01 2.45
N THR A 80 -7.40 6.25 2.43
CA THR A 80 -7.03 7.26 3.42
C THR A 80 -8.23 8.13 3.80
N GLN A 81 -8.17 8.68 5.01
CA GLN A 81 -9.13 9.66 5.51
C GLN A 81 -8.53 11.07 5.59
N LYS A 82 -7.24 11.20 5.28
CA LYS A 82 -6.50 12.47 5.28
C LYS A 82 -6.69 13.13 3.92
N ALA A 83 -6.90 14.45 3.91
CA ALA A 83 -7.25 15.17 2.69
C ALA A 83 -6.02 15.64 1.91
N GLU A 84 -4.92 15.84 2.62
CA GLU A 84 -3.57 16.15 2.14
C GLU A 84 -2.93 15.00 1.37
#